data_AF-A0A335GQ23-F1
#
_entry.id   AF-A0A335GQ23-F1
#
_cell.length_a   1.000
_cell.length_b   1.000
_cell.length_c   1.000
_cell.angle_alpha   90.00
_cell.angle_beta   90.00
_cell.angle_gamma   90.00
#
_symmetry.space_group_name_H-M   'P 1'
#
loop_
_entity.id
_entity.type
_entity.pdbx_description
1 polymer ?
#
loop_
_entity_poly.entity_id
_entity_poly.type
_entity_poly.pdbx_seq_one_letter_code
_entity_poly.pdbx_strand_id
1 'polypeptide(L)'
;MPNDMSHIDVFSSDRYLSTAHQFNKLVDDTFKYPYSKIPFFLVTKGWSVSGPKEPVSQIVYSCLTSNEVELVTKIKPLMPEVTYIKTPENQVKNCIIKHSNDSINADALNDLKAFPLFQKYADNPFLRKTVDAAKADGKISVKEYMDIVQIVIKLIGADKQVQLEKTIQEL
;
A
#
# COMPACT_ATOMS: atom_id res chain seq x y z
N MET A 1 27.17 -1.33 9.76
CA MET A 1 26.40 -1.45 11.01
C MET A 1 24.94 -1.44 10.65
N PRO A 2 24.10 -2.39 11.12
CA PRO A 2 22.67 -2.35 10.88
C PRO A 2 22.08 -1.15 11.63
N ASN A 3 21.26 -0.34 10.97
CA ASN A 3 20.52 0.73 11.64
C ASN A 3 19.50 0.08 12.58
N ASP A 4 19.83 0.06 13.87
CA ASP A 4 18.89 -0.29 14.92
C ASP A 4 17.79 0.78 14.97
N MET A 5 16.55 0.38 14.65
CA MET A 5 15.38 1.27 14.67
C MET A 5 14.82 1.47 16.09
N SER A 6 15.52 0.99 17.13
CA SER A 6 15.15 1.12 18.55
C SER A 6 15.04 2.57 19.07
N HIS A 7 15.41 3.57 18.25
CA HIS A 7 15.41 4.99 18.60
C HIS A 7 14.21 5.79 18.06
N ILE A 8 13.26 5.17 17.37
CA ILE A 8 12.09 5.90 16.85
C ILE A 8 10.97 5.86 17.90
N ASP A 9 10.93 6.88 18.76
CA ASP A 9 9.80 7.13 19.65
C ASP A 9 8.54 7.41 18.82
N VAL A 10 7.50 6.58 18.98
CA VAL A 10 6.23 6.75 18.25
C VAL A 10 5.10 7.01 19.23
N PHE A 11 4.57 8.24 19.19
CA PHE A 11 3.45 8.69 19.99
C PHE A 11 2.17 8.64 19.16
N SER A 12 1.28 7.67 19.43
CA SER A 12 -0.15 7.82 19.14
C SER A 12 -0.99 6.94 20.08
N SER A 13 -2.12 7.47 20.52
CA SER A 13 -3.13 6.76 21.33
C SER A 13 -3.76 5.57 20.60
N ASP A 14 -3.50 5.43 19.31
CA ASP A 14 -3.88 4.30 18.49
C ASP A 14 -2.63 3.48 18.15
N ARG A 15 -2.49 2.30 18.78
CA ARG A 15 -1.34 1.40 18.61
C ARG A 15 -1.08 1.01 17.14
N TYR A 16 -2.12 1.08 16.32
CA TYR A 16 -2.10 0.71 14.90
C TYR A 16 -1.50 1.80 14.00
N LEU A 17 -1.81 3.08 14.25
CA LEU A 17 -1.44 4.19 13.37
C LEU A 17 0.07 4.50 13.37
N SER A 18 0.68 4.36 14.54
CA SER A 18 2.09 4.64 14.81
C SER A 18 3.03 3.69 14.05
N THR A 19 2.76 2.38 14.14
CA THR A 19 3.53 1.33 13.47
C THR A 19 3.20 1.28 11.97
N ALA A 20 1.95 1.58 11.58
CA ALA A 20 1.56 1.70 10.17
C ALA A 20 2.40 2.74 9.41
N HIS A 21 2.72 3.89 10.02
CA HIS A 21 3.57 4.90 9.39
C HIS A 21 5.00 4.41 9.13
N GLN A 22 5.59 3.65 10.07
CA GLN A 22 6.92 3.07 9.88
C GLN A 22 6.91 2.00 8.78
N PHE A 23 5.90 1.13 8.76
CA PHE A 23 5.73 0.14 7.70
C PHE A 23 5.52 0.78 6.33
N ASN A 24 4.71 1.84 6.24
CA ASN A 24 4.50 2.61 5.01
C ASN A 24 5.83 3.15 4.44
N LYS A 25 6.68 3.71 5.30
CA LYS A 25 8.02 4.16 4.89
C LYS A 25 8.90 3.01 4.41
N LEU A 26 8.86 1.87 5.09
CA LEU A 26 9.65 0.70 4.72
C LEU A 26 9.17 0.09 3.40
N VAL A 27 7.86 0.06 3.14
CA VAL A 27 7.28 -0.36 1.86
C VAL A 27 7.75 0.57 0.74
N ASP A 28 7.64 1.89 0.95
CA ASP A 28 8.09 2.87 -0.03
C ASP A 28 9.58 2.75 -0.34
N ASP A 29 10.40 2.54 0.70
CA ASP A 29 11.84 2.38 0.55
C ASP A 29 12.23 1.03 -0.07
N THR A 30 11.47 -0.04 0.20
CA THR A 30 11.68 -1.37 -0.39
C THR A 30 11.49 -1.33 -1.90
N PHE A 31 10.41 -0.72 -2.35
CA PHE A 31 10.06 -0.67 -3.77
C PHE A 31 10.59 0.57 -4.50
N LYS A 32 11.24 1.50 -3.77
CA LYS A 32 11.69 2.79 -4.31
C LYS A 32 10.56 3.56 -5.00
N TYR A 33 9.35 3.43 -4.47
CA TYR A 33 8.14 4.04 -4.99
C TYR A 33 7.18 4.40 -3.86
N PRO A 34 6.54 5.60 -3.85
CA PRO A 34 5.68 6.03 -2.76
C PRO A 34 4.28 5.38 -2.79
N TYR A 35 4.19 4.05 -2.69
CA TYR A 35 2.91 3.32 -2.64
C TYR A 35 2.04 3.78 -1.46
N SER A 36 2.64 4.15 -0.33
CA SER A 36 1.92 4.66 0.83
C SER A 36 1.12 5.94 0.56
N LYS A 37 1.44 6.66 -0.52
CA LYS A 37 0.74 7.89 -0.94
C LYS A 37 -0.38 7.64 -1.93
N ILE A 38 -0.56 6.39 -2.40
CA ILE A 38 -1.65 6.08 -3.31
C ILE A 38 -2.96 6.08 -2.53
N PRO A 39 -3.98 6.81 -2.99
CA PRO A 39 -5.29 6.85 -2.34
C PRO A 39 -6.11 5.58 -2.67
N PHE A 40 -5.70 4.41 -2.16
CA PHE A 40 -6.36 3.12 -2.42
C PHE A 40 -7.85 3.11 -2.05
N PHE A 41 -8.25 3.95 -1.08
CA PHE A 41 -9.64 4.15 -0.68
C PHE A 41 -10.56 4.64 -1.82
N LEU A 42 -10.01 5.21 -2.90
CA LEU A 42 -10.79 5.59 -4.07
C LEU A 42 -11.26 4.37 -4.87
N VAL A 43 -10.56 3.24 -4.74
CA VAL A 43 -10.84 1.99 -5.46
C VAL A 43 -11.61 1.02 -4.58
N THR A 44 -11.20 0.86 -3.32
CA THR A 44 -11.88 -0.02 -2.35
C THR A 44 -13.14 0.66 -1.83
N LYS A 45 -14.32 0.03 -1.95
CA LYS A 45 -15.58 0.61 -1.46
C LYS A 45 -15.59 0.67 0.08
N GLY A 46 -15.10 1.78 0.64
CA GLY A 46 -15.16 2.09 2.07
C GLY A 46 -13.79 2.26 2.74
N TRP A 47 -13.80 2.93 3.90
CA TRP A 47 -12.64 3.07 4.77
C TRP A 47 -12.35 1.74 5.44
N SER A 48 -11.51 0.92 4.82
CA SER A 48 -10.80 -0.14 5.54
C SER A 48 -9.33 0.24 5.56
N VAL A 49 -9.00 1.29 6.32
CA VAL A 49 -7.63 1.77 6.57
C VAL A 49 -6.78 0.72 7.30
N SER A 50 -7.36 -0.44 7.63
CA SER A 50 -6.76 -1.47 8.47
C SER A 50 -7.14 -2.92 8.10
N GLY A 51 -7.82 -3.14 6.97
CA GLY A 51 -8.21 -4.48 6.52
C GLY A 51 -7.37 -5.00 5.37
N PRO A 52 -7.41 -6.31 5.07
CA PRO A 52 -6.63 -6.93 4.00
C PRO A 52 -7.01 -6.45 2.59
N LYS A 53 -7.97 -5.52 2.46
CA LYS A 53 -8.32 -4.89 1.19
C LYS A 53 -7.36 -3.76 0.81
N GLU A 54 -6.68 -3.15 1.78
CA GLU A 54 -5.62 -2.18 1.50
C GLU A 54 -4.30 -2.95 1.33
N PRO A 55 -3.62 -2.82 0.17
CA PRO A 55 -2.50 -3.69 -0.18
C PRO A 55 -1.30 -3.56 0.76
N VAL A 56 -0.98 -2.37 1.25
CA VAL A 56 0.12 -2.19 2.22
C VAL A 56 -0.21 -2.85 3.55
N SER A 57 -1.44 -2.68 4.02
CA SER A 57 -1.98 -3.29 5.24
C SER A 57 -2.02 -4.81 5.14
N GLN A 58 -2.32 -5.37 3.95
CA GLN A 58 -2.20 -6.81 3.71
C GLN A 58 -0.77 -7.30 3.90
N ILE A 59 0.23 -6.60 3.33
CA ILE A 59 1.65 -6.95 3.50
C ILE A 59 2.03 -6.92 4.99
N VAL A 60 1.66 -5.84 5.68
CA VAL A 60 1.94 -5.68 7.12
C VAL A 60 1.30 -6.81 7.93
N TYR A 61 0.02 -7.09 7.68
CA TYR A 61 -0.70 -8.16 8.36
C TYR A 61 -0.04 -9.53 8.13
N SER A 62 0.35 -9.84 6.90
CA SER A 62 1.04 -11.09 6.60
C SER A 62 2.38 -11.19 7.33
N CYS A 63 3.18 -10.12 7.33
CA CYS A 63 4.47 -10.08 8.04
C CYS A 63 4.35 -10.30 9.55
N LEU A 64 3.30 -9.76 10.16
CA LEU A 64 3.03 -9.91 11.59
C LEU A 64 2.48 -11.30 11.91
N THR A 65 1.54 -11.80 11.11
CA THR A 65 0.90 -13.11 11.34
C THR A 65 1.80 -14.30 11.02
N SER A 66 2.80 -14.13 10.14
CA SER A 66 3.83 -15.14 9.87
C SER A 66 4.95 -15.16 10.92
N ASN A 67 4.93 -14.27 11.91
CA ASN A 67 6.00 -14.04 12.89
C ASN A 67 7.36 -13.67 12.26
N GLU A 68 7.39 -13.22 11.00
CA GLU A 68 8.61 -12.70 10.35
C GLU A 68 8.95 -11.29 10.84
N VAL A 69 7.95 -10.54 11.33
CA VAL A 69 8.14 -9.25 11.99
C VAL A 69 7.57 -9.27 13.40
N GLU A 70 8.40 -8.94 14.38
CA GLU A 70 8.05 -8.85 15.80
C GLU A 70 7.86 -7.39 16.21
N LEU A 71 6.73 -7.11 16.87
CA LEU A 71 6.48 -5.84 17.54
C LEU A 71 6.73 -6.00 19.03
N VAL A 72 7.36 -4.99 19.64
CA VAL A 72 7.52 -4.93 21.10
C VAL A 72 6.86 -3.66 21.62
N THR A 73 6.06 -3.82 22.67
CA THR A 73 5.47 -2.71 23.41
C THR A 73 6.26 -2.47 24.70
N LYS A 74 6.77 -1.25 24.87
CA LYS A 74 7.35 -0.77 26.13
C LYS A 74 6.29 -0.01 26.90
N ILE A 75 6.02 -0.46 28.12
CA ILE A 75 5.13 0.20 29.08
C ILE A 75 6.01 0.75 30.19
N LYS A 76 5.94 2.07 30.43
CA LYS A 76 6.62 2.74 31.53
C LYS A 76 5.60 3.49 32.38
N PRO A 77 5.70 3.48 33.72
CA PRO A 77 4.82 4.26 34.58
C PRO A 77 4.84 5.74 34.17
N LEU A 78 3.65 6.36 34.05
CA LEU A 78 3.48 7.77 33.69
C LEU A 78 3.96 8.17 32.29
N MET A 79 4.27 7.20 31.41
CA MET A 79 4.56 7.45 29.99
C MET A 79 3.55 6.73 29.09
N PRO A 80 3.29 7.26 27.88
CA PRO A 80 2.51 6.55 26.87
C PRO A 80 3.10 5.18 26.55
N GLU A 81 2.25 4.20 26.26
CA GLU A 81 2.69 2.92 25.70
C GLU A 81 3.33 3.17 24.33
N VAL A 82 4.53 2.63 24.11
CA VAL A 82 5.24 2.76 22.82
C VAL A 82 5.41 1.38 22.21
N THR A 83 4.90 1.19 20.99
CA THR A 83 5.10 -0.03 20.21
C THR A 83 6.05 0.25 19.04
N TYR A 84 7.06 -0.59 18.86
CA TYR A 84 8.04 -0.47 17.79
C TYR A 84 8.36 -1.82 17.16
N ILE A 85 8.88 -1.77 15.93
CA ILE A 85 9.35 -2.95 15.21
C ILE A 85 10.71 -3.35 15.80
N LYS A 86 10.79 -4.54 16.42
CA LYS A 86 12.04 -5.10 16.95
C LYS A 86 12.87 -5.77 15.86
N THR A 87 12.21 -6.30 14.84
CA THR A 87 12.86 -7.00 13.73
C THR A 87 13.80 -6.06 12.96
N PRO A 88 15.03 -6.49 12.63
CA PRO A 88 15.96 -5.71 11.82
C PRO A 88 15.37 -5.26 10.49
N GLU A 89 15.66 -4.01 10.08
CA GLU A 89 15.09 -3.38 8.89
C GLU A 89 15.21 -4.25 7.63
N ASN A 90 16.37 -4.89 7.40
CA ASN A 90 16.57 -5.76 6.24
C ASN A 90 15.66 -6.99 6.25
N GLN A 91 15.36 -7.56 7.42
CA GLN A 91 14.42 -8.67 7.55
C GLN A 91 12.99 -8.21 7.31
N VAL A 92 12.62 -7.02 7.79
CA VAL A 92 11.31 -6.40 7.49
C VAL A 92 11.14 -6.18 5.99
N LYS A 93 12.17 -5.66 5.31
CA LYS A 93 12.18 -5.47 3.85
C LYS A 93 12.04 -6.80 3.10
N ASN A 94 12.76 -7.84 3.52
CA ASN A 94 12.62 -9.17 2.93
C ASN A 94 11.20 -9.72 3.09
N CYS A 95 10.59 -9.51 4.26
CA CYS A 95 9.20 -9.86 4.52
C CYS A 95 8.23 -9.11 3.61
N ILE A 96 8.43 -7.80 3.43
CA ILE A 96 7.65 -6.97 2.49
C ILE A 96 7.76 -7.52 1.07
N ILE A 97 8.96 -7.81 0.58
CA ILE A 97 9.18 -8.36 -0.78
C ILE A 97 8.43 -9.69 -0.92
N LYS A 98 8.60 -10.59 0.05
CA LYS A 98 7.95 -11.91 0.05
C LYS A 98 6.43 -11.79 -0.04
N HIS A 99 5.81 -11.07 0.89
CA HIS A 99 4.35 -10.97 0.95
C HIS A 99 3.74 -10.03 -0.09
N SER A 100 4.54 -9.18 -0.73
CA SER A 100 4.07 -8.42 -1.90
C SER A 100 3.83 -9.28 -3.14
N ASN A 101 4.47 -10.45 -3.20
CA ASN A 101 4.26 -11.44 -4.27
C ASN A 101 3.10 -12.40 -3.95
N ASP A 102 2.52 -12.33 -2.74
CA ASP A 102 1.32 -13.09 -2.42
C ASP A 102 0.14 -12.58 -3.25
N SER A 103 -0.88 -13.42 -3.40
CA SER A 103 -2.11 -13.03 -4.08
C SER A 103 -2.81 -11.90 -3.33
N ILE A 104 -3.25 -10.87 -4.05
CA ILE A 104 -4.08 -9.82 -3.46
C ILE A 104 -5.40 -10.41 -2.94
N ASN A 105 -5.91 -9.82 -1.86
CA ASN A 105 -7.24 -10.13 -1.35
C ASN A 105 -8.30 -10.10 -2.46
N ALA A 106 -9.12 -11.14 -2.54
CA ALA A 106 -10.10 -11.31 -3.60
C ALA A 106 -11.15 -10.18 -3.63
N ASP A 107 -11.51 -9.63 -2.48
CA ASP A 107 -12.46 -8.51 -2.42
C ASP A 107 -11.85 -7.22 -2.96
N ALA A 108 -10.57 -6.95 -2.70
CA ALA A 108 -9.89 -5.79 -3.28
C ALA A 108 -9.85 -5.89 -4.81
N LEU A 109 -9.60 -7.10 -5.34
CA LEU A 109 -9.66 -7.34 -6.77
C LEU A 109 -11.07 -7.15 -7.34
N ASN A 110 -12.10 -7.58 -6.62
CA ASN A 110 -13.50 -7.38 -7.02
C ASN A 110 -13.88 -5.89 -7.00
N ASP A 111 -13.44 -5.13 -5.99
CA ASP A 111 -13.65 -3.69 -5.89
C ASP A 111 -12.98 -2.95 -7.07
N LEU A 112 -11.74 -3.31 -7.42
CA LEU A 112 -11.06 -2.77 -8.59
C LEU A 112 -11.82 -3.05 -9.89
N LYS A 113 -12.30 -4.28 -10.10
CA LYS A 113 -13.11 -4.64 -11.28
C LYS A 113 -14.42 -3.87 -11.34
N ALA A 114 -15.00 -3.56 -10.19
CA ALA A 114 -16.22 -2.77 -10.07
C ALA A 114 -15.99 -1.25 -10.13
N PHE A 115 -14.74 -0.79 -10.11
CA PHE A 115 -14.41 0.64 -10.09
C PHE A 115 -14.62 1.26 -11.48
N PRO A 116 -15.53 2.26 -11.63
CA PRO A 116 -15.89 2.78 -12.95
C PRO A 116 -14.72 3.39 -13.72
N LEU A 117 -13.77 4.03 -13.03
CA LEU A 117 -12.60 4.63 -13.68
C LEU A 117 -11.61 3.57 -14.16
N PHE A 118 -11.50 2.43 -13.46
CA PHE A 118 -10.74 1.29 -13.99
C PHE A 118 -11.35 0.77 -15.29
N GLN A 119 -12.68 0.62 -15.34
CA GLN A 119 -13.39 0.19 -16.54
C GLN A 119 -13.24 1.20 -17.68
N LYS A 120 -13.39 2.51 -17.39
CA LYS A 120 -13.20 3.58 -18.37
C LYS A 120 -11.83 3.53 -19.05
N TYR A 121 -10.79 3.21 -18.30
CA TYR A 121 -9.41 3.18 -18.81
C TYR A 121 -8.93 1.79 -19.24
N ALA A 122 -9.79 0.77 -19.25
CA ALA A 122 -9.40 -0.62 -19.49
C ALA A 122 -8.65 -0.81 -20.84
N ASP A 123 -9.01 -0.04 -21.86
CA ASP A 123 -8.39 -0.07 -23.19
C ASP A 123 -7.13 0.81 -23.32
N ASN A 124 -6.75 1.54 -22.27
CA ASN A 124 -5.51 2.30 -22.27
C ASN A 124 -4.32 1.33 -22.45
N PRO A 125 -3.42 1.53 -23.44
CA PRO A 125 -2.36 0.57 -23.74
C PRO A 125 -1.44 0.26 -22.56
N PHE A 126 -1.17 1.24 -21.70
CA PHE A 126 -0.33 1.05 -20.52
C PHE A 126 -1.04 0.23 -19.45
N LEU A 127 -2.31 0.57 -19.15
CA LEU A 127 -3.09 -0.18 -18.17
C LEU A 127 -3.34 -1.62 -18.63
N ARG A 128 -3.76 -1.79 -19.90
CA ARG A 128 -4.01 -3.10 -20.50
C ARG A 128 -2.78 -4.00 -20.43
N LYS A 129 -1.62 -3.50 -20.85
CA LYS A 129 -0.36 -4.25 -20.81
C LYS A 129 -0.01 -4.70 -19.39
N THR A 130 -0.16 -3.81 -18.39
CA THR A 130 0.11 -4.15 -16.99
C THR A 130 -0.86 -5.19 -16.45
N VAL A 131 -2.16 -5.06 -16.76
CA VAL A 131 -3.19 -6.03 -16.34
C VAL A 131 -2.99 -7.38 -17.01
N ASP A 132 -2.65 -7.42 -18.29
CA ASP A 132 -2.41 -8.66 -19.03
C ASP A 132 -1.16 -9.38 -18.50
N ALA A 133 -0.09 -8.64 -18.19
CA ALA A 133 1.10 -9.18 -17.54
C ALA A 133 0.77 -9.77 -16.17
N ALA A 134 0.02 -9.06 -15.33
CA ALA A 134 -0.36 -9.53 -14.00
C ALA A 134 -1.32 -10.74 -14.01
N LYS A 135 -1.99 -11.01 -15.13
CA LYS A 135 -2.85 -12.18 -15.30
C LYS A 135 -2.10 -13.40 -15.83
N ALA A 136 -0.90 -13.24 -16.41
CA ALA A 136 -0.16 -14.32 -17.05
C ALA A 136 0.14 -15.47 -16.07
N ASP A 137 0.34 -15.15 -14.79
CA ASP A 137 0.63 -16.12 -13.72
C ASP A 137 -0.64 -16.70 -13.05
N GLY A 138 -1.83 -16.37 -13.57
CA GLY A 138 -3.12 -16.86 -13.08
C GLY A 138 -3.60 -16.22 -11.76
N LYS A 139 -2.77 -15.41 -11.10
CA LYS A 139 -3.11 -14.64 -9.90
C LYS A 139 -2.39 -13.30 -9.93
N ILE A 140 -3.11 -12.24 -9.56
CA ILE A 140 -2.54 -10.90 -9.40
C ILE A 140 -1.93 -10.81 -8.00
N SER A 141 -0.66 -10.47 -7.91
CA SER A 141 0.03 -10.24 -6.64
C SER A 141 -0.38 -8.91 -5.99
N VAL A 142 -0.10 -8.75 -4.70
CA VAL A 142 -0.32 -7.47 -3.99
C VAL A 142 0.43 -6.34 -4.67
N LYS A 143 1.68 -6.57 -5.09
CA LYS A 143 2.50 -5.57 -5.79
C LYS A 143 1.88 -5.16 -7.13
N GLU A 144 1.50 -6.13 -7.95
CA GLU A 144 0.88 -5.84 -9.25
C GLU A 144 -0.45 -5.12 -9.10
N TYR A 145 -1.24 -5.45 -8.07
CA TYR A 145 -2.44 -4.70 -7.73
C TYR A 145 -2.12 -3.23 -7.43
N MET A 146 -1.09 -2.95 -6.62
CA MET A 146 -0.65 -1.59 -6.35
C MET A 146 -0.23 -0.85 -7.63
N ASP A 147 0.52 -1.51 -8.52
CA ASP A 147 0.94 -0.96 -9.81
C ASP A 147 -0.25 -0.64 -10.73
N ILE A 148 -1.26 -1.51 -10.77
CA ILE A 148 -2.48 -1.30 -11.55
C ILE A 148 -3.24 -0.08 -11.02
N VAL A 149 -3.48 -0.01 -9.70
CA VAL A 149 -4.19 1.13 -9.09
C VAL A 149 -3.43 2.44 -9.32
N GLN A 150 -2.11 2.42 -9.18
CA GLN A 150 -1.26 3.57 -9.47
C GLN A 150 -1.48 4.11 -10.88
N ILE A 151 -1.53 3.24 -11.89
CA ILE A 151 -1.76 3.65 -13.28
C ILE A 151 -3.14 4.29 -13.42
N VAL A 152 -4.18 3.69 -12.82
CA VAL A 152 -5.54 4.25 -12.84
C VAL A 152 -5.56 5.65 -12.23
N ILE A 153 -4.95 5.86 -11.06
CA ILE A 153 -4.87 7.17 -10.42
C ILE A 153 -4.13 8.21 -11.30
N LYS A 154 -3.04 7.81 -11.95
CA LYS A 154 -2.31 8.67 -12.89
C LYS A 154 -3.17 9.08 -14.08
N LEU A 155 -3.94 8.15 -14.65
CA LEU A 155 -4.84 8.44 -15.77
C LEU A 155 -5.98 9.39 -15.35
N ILE A 156 -6.51 9.24 -14.14
CA ILE A 156 -7.49 10.19 -13.58
C ILE A 156 -6.89 11.59 -13.47
N GLY A 157 -5.64 11.70 -12.98
CA GLY A 157 -4.93 12.98 -12.89
C GLY A 157 -4.73 13.64 -14.26
N ALA A 158 -4.31 12.86 -15.26
CA ALA A 158 -4.10 13.35 -16.62
C ALA A 158 -5.39 13.87 -17.26
N ASP A 159 -6.51 13.14 -17.12
CA ASP A 159 -7.81 13.57 -17.64
C ASP A 159 -8.28 14.89 -17.02
N LYS A 160 -8.09 15.06 -15.69
CA LYS A 160 -8.43 16.30 -14.99
C LYS A 160 -7.61 17.48 -15.50
N GLN A 161 -6.32 17.26 -15.75
CA GLN A 161 -5.43 18.30 -16.28
C GLN A 161 -5.87 18.74 -17.70
N VAL A 162 -6.17 17.78 -18.58
CA VAL A 162 -6.65 18.08 -19.94
C VAL A 162 -7.97 18.84 -19.91
N GLN A 163 -8.89 18.48 -19.00
CA GLN A 163 -10.15 19.22 -18.84
C GLN A 163 -9.92 20.66 -18.37
N LEU A 164 -9.04 20.86 -17.39
CA LEU A 164 -8.70 22.18 -16.87
C LEU A 164 -8.10 23.08 -17.97
N GLU A 165 -7.17 22.54 -18.78
CA GLU A 165 -6.55 23.27 -19.89
C GLU A 165 -7.57 23.70 -20.95
N LYS A 166 -8.54 22.84 -21.27
CA LYS A 166 -9.65 23.19 -22.17
C LYS A 166 -10.50 24.33 -21.60
N THR A 167 -10.85 24.26 -20.32
CA THR A 167 -11.63 25.33 -19.67
C THR A 167 -10.89 26.67 -19.66
N ILE A 168 -9.57 26.67 -19.46
CA ILE A 168 -8.76 27.89 -19.51
C ILE A 168 -8.67 28.47 -20.93
N GLN A 169 -8.60 27.62 -21.96
CA GLN A 169 -8.56 28.07 -23.37
C GLN A 169 -9.89 28.65 -23.87
N GLU A 170 -11.00 28.31 -23.21
CA GLU A 170 -12.35 28.78 -23.52
C GLU A 170 -12.74 30.07 -22.75
N LEU A 171 -11.87 30.56 -21.86
CA LEU A 171 -12.01 31.81 -21.10
C LEU A 171 -11.21 32.96 -21.73
#